data_AF-A0A2H2ZLN0-F1
#
_entry.id   AF-A0A2H2ZLN0-F1
#
_cell.length_a   1.000
_cell.length_b   1.000
_cell.length_c   1.000
_cell.angle_alpha   90.00
_cell.angle_beta   90.00
_cell.angle_gamma   90.00
#
_symmetry.space_group_name_H-M   'P 1'
#
loop_
_entity.id
_entity.type
_entity.pdbx_description
1 polymer ?
#
loop_
_entity_poly.entity_id
_entity_poly.type
_entity_poly.pdbx_seq_one_letter_code
_entity_poly.pdbx_strand_id
1 'polypeptide(L)'
;MAFTNQPGTLLGPLTTTWTMPESCSVFMPPCSTCDQGFRGQSCNAISGGRVQDNTACWPPVKKGVASPTWPFVGWGFYSPGLACPAGYTTACTAVYGQRPEWNTQFTLVSSETAVGCCPT
;
A
#
# COMPACT_ATOMS: atom_id res chain seq x y z
N MET A 1 -7.24 -13.80 2.87
CA MET A 1 -8.37 -13.26 2.09
C MET A 1 -7.98 -11.86 1.64
N ALA A 2 -8.17 -11.52 0.37
CA ALA A 2 -7.97 -10.15 -0.10
C ALA A 2 -9.24 -9.33 0.16
N PHE A 3 -9.11 -8.14 0.73
CA PHE A 3 -10.23 -7.19 0.82
C PHE A 3 -10.41 -6.57 -0.56
N THR A 4 -11.46 -6.93 -1.27
CA THR A 4 -11.73 -6.42 -2.64
C THR A 4 -12.97 -5.53 -2.66
N ASN A 5 -13.14 -4.76 -3.72
CA ASN A 5 -14.29 -3.87 -3.94
C ASN A 5 -14.51 -2.85 -2.81
N GLN A 6 -13.44 -2.40 -2.16
CA GLN A 6 -13.51 -1.42 -1.09
C GLN A 6 -13.63 0.01 -1.66
N PRO A 7 -14.35 0.92 -0.99
CA PRO A 7 -14.22 2.35 -1.28
C PRO A 7 -12.77 2.76 -1.01
N GLY A 8 -12.07 3.26 -2.03
CA GLY A 8 -10.66 3.59 -1.88
C GLY A 8 -10.40 5.00 -1.37
N THR A 9 -9.35 5.14 -0.57
CA THR A 9 -8.85 6.44 -0.10
C THR A 9 -7.89 7.02 -1.13
N LEU A 10 -8.16 8.24 -1.61
CA LEU A 10 -7.23 8.97 -2.47
C LEU A 10 -6.04 9.47 -1.64
N LEU A 11 -4.88 8.83 -1.81
CA LEU A 11 -3.65 9.15 -1.10
C LEU A 11 -2.95 10.40 -1.66
N GLY A 12 -3.16 10.72 -2.93
CA GLY A 12 -2.50 11.82 -3.63
C GLY A 12 -1.78 11.36 -4.90
N PRO A 13 -0.97 12.23 -5.54
CA PRO A 13 -0.24 11.87 -6.75
C PRO A 13 1.00 11.02 -6.44
N LEU A 14 1.29 10.05 -7.31
CA LEU A 14 2.58 9.35 -7.38
C LEU A 14 3.08 9.43 -8.82
N THR A 15 3.69 10.56 -9.17
CA THR A 15 4.12 10.86 -10.54
C THR A 15 5.62 10.70 -10.75
N THR A 16 6.38 10.51 -9.68
CA THR A 16 7.83 10.31 -9.69
C THR A 16 8.18 9.08 -8.87
N THR A 17 9.31 8.43 -9.19
CA THR A 17 9.78 7.26 -8.45
C THR A 17 10.07 7.65 -7.01
N TRP A 18 9.42 6.97 -6.07
CA TRP A 18 9.70 7.09 -4.65
C TRP A 18 10.58 5.94 -4.18
N THR A 19 11.56 6.24 -3.35
CA THR A 19 12.45 5.23 -2.75
C THR A 19 12.11 5.06 -1.29
N MET A 20 11.93 3.81 -0.87
CA MET A 20 11.65 3.47 0.50
C MET A 20 12.84 3.81 1.43
N PRO A 21 12.62 4.47 2.57
CA PRO A 21 13.68 4.72 3.55
C PRO A 21 14.28 3.41 4.08
N GLU A 22 15.58 3.42 4.39
CA GLU A 22 16.29 2.23 4.89
C GLU A 22 15.67 1.66 6.18
N SER A 23 15.11 2.52 7.04
CA SER A 23 14.42 2.10 8.27
C SER A 23 13.23 1.17 8.02
N CYS A 24 12.67 1.17 6.81
CA CYS A 24 11.54 0.33 6.42
C CYS A 24 11.94 -1.08 5.97
N SER A 25 13.25 -1.34 5.81
CA SER A 25 13.80 -2.66 5.48
C SER A 25 13.90 -3.59 6.69
N VAL A 26 13.63 -3.09 7.90
CA VAL A 26 13.57 -3.89 9.11
C VAL A 26 12.30 -4.75 9.11
N PHE A 27 12.47 -6.05 9.28
CA PHE A 27 11.36 -7.00 9.40
C PHE A 27 10.92 -7.12 10.85
N MET A 28 9.65 -6.83 11.12
CA MET A 28 9.07 -6.96 12.45
C MET A 28 8.31 -8.30 12.56
N PRO A 29 8.66 -9.18 13.52
CA PRO A 29 7.92 -10.41 13.73
C PRO A 29 6.56 -10.11 14.39
N PRO A 30 5.50 -10.84 14.03
CA PRO A 30 4.17 -10.66 14.63
C PRO A 30 4.09 -11.21 16.06
N CYS A 31 4.99 -12.13 16.43
CA CYS A 31 5.07 -12.73 17.77
C CYS A 31 6.49 -13.22 18.07
N SER A 32 6.83 -13.42 19.35
CA SER A 32 8.17 -13.85 19.79
C SER A 32 8.56 -15.27 19.36
N THR A 33 7.59 -16.10 18.98
CA THR A 33 7.79 -17.48 18.53
C THR A 33 7.58 -17.65 17.03
N CYS A 34 7.30 -16.56 16.31
CA CYS A 34 7.01 -16.58 14.89
C CYS A 34 8.31 -16.54 14.09
N ASP A 35 8.39 -17.31 13.01
CA ASP A 35 9.53 -17.43 12.10
C ASP A 35 9.42 -16.54 10.86
N GLN A 36 8.34 -15.77 10.76
CA GLN A 36 8.08 -14.80 9.71
C GLN A 36 8.16 -13.36 10.22
N GLY A 37 8.53 -12.43 9.35
CA GLY A 37 8.59 -11.00 9.65
C GLY A 37 8.03 -10.17 8.51
N PHE A 38 7.48 -9.02 8.85
CA PHE A 38 6.86 -8.11 7.90
C PHE A 38 7.63 -6.79 7.86
N ARG A 39 8.01 -6.38 6.65
CA ARG A 39 8.62 -5.06 6.39
C ARG A 39 7.58 -3.95 6.46
N GLY A 40 8.03 -2.70 6.62
CA GLY A 40 7.14 -1.54 6.61
C GLY A 40 6.16 -1.49 7.79
N GLN A 41 6.50 -2.15 8.89
CA GLN A 41 5.73 -2.14 10.13
C GLN A 41 6.36 -1.20 11.16
N SER A 42 5.57 -0.81 12.16
CA SER A 42 6.03 -0.09 13.36
C SER A 42 5.30 -0.61 14.61
N CYS A 43 5.90 -0.42 15.78
CA CYS A 43 5.22 -0.68 17.05
C CYS A 43 4.39 0.54 17.45
N ASN A 44 3.09 0.35 17.68
CA ASN A 44 2.24 1.38 18.25
C ASN A 44 2.47 1.46 19.78
N ALA A 45 3.20 2.48 20.23
CA ALA A 45 3.46 2.70 21.65
C ALA A 45 2.20 2.97 22.47
N ILE A 46 1.12 3.46 21.85
CA ILE A 46 -0.15 3.83 22.49
C ILE A 46 -1.07 2.61 22.64
N SER A 47 -0.94 1.60 21.76
CA SER A 47 -1.76 0.38 21.77
C SER A 47 -1.04 -0.83 22.38
N GLY A 48 -0.23 -0.62 23.43
CA GLY A 48 0.46 -1.70 24.14
C GLY A 48 1.50 -2.43 23.30
N GLY A 49 2.13 -1.75 22.34
CA GLY A 49 3.18 -2.32 21.49
C GLY A 49 2.65 -3.17 20.34
N ARG A 50 1.35 -3.13 20.02
CA ARG A 50 0.80 -3.83 18.86
C ARG A 50 1.45 -3.33 17.56
N VAL A 51 1.72 -4.26 16.66
CA VAL A 51 2.26 -3.98 15.33
C VAL A 51 1.20 -3.25 14.49
N GLN A 52 1.62 -2.21 13.77
CA GLN A 52 0.80 -1.44 12.83
C GLN A 52 1.61 -1.11 11.57
N ASP A 53 0.92 -0.84 10.45
CA ASP A 53 1.57 -0.37 9.24
C ASP A 53 2.31 0.96 9.53
N ASN A 54 3.59 1.02 9.18
CA ASN A 54 4.36 2.25 9.25
C ASN A 54 4.09 3.09 8.00
N THR A 55 3.24 4.10 8.12
CA THR A 55 2.86 4.96 7.00
C THR A 55 4.03 5.77 6.42
N ALA A 56 5.14 5.93 7.14
CA ALA A 56 6.38 6.52 6.60
C ALA A 56 7.09 5.60 5.59
N CYS A 57 6.71 4.31 5.52
CA CYS A 57 7.21 3.32 4.57
C CYS A 57 6.38 3.20 3.30
N TRP A 58 5.49 4.15 3.06
CA TRP A 58 4.71 4.28 1.84
C TRP A 58 5.12 5.58 1.12
N PRO A 59 4.82 5.72 -0.18
CA PRO A 59 4.99 7.00 -0.86
C PRO A 59 4.25 8.16 -0.15
N PRO A 60 4.65 9.42 -0.39
CA PRO A 60 4.06 10.56 0.30
C PRO A 60 2.57 10.68 0.04
N VAL A 61 1.80 10.90 1.10
CA VAL A 61 0.35 11.12 1.02
C VAL A 61 0.01 12.59 1.21
N LYS A 62 -1.14 13.02 0.68
CA LYS A 62 -1.67 14.36 0.87
C LYS A 62 -2.04 14.60 2.34
N LYS A 63 -1.95 15.86 2.78
CA LYS A 63 -2.29 16.27 4.14
C LYS A 63 -3.74 15.90 4.49
N GLY A 64 -3.94 15.39 5.72
CA GLY A 64 -5.26 15.06 6.26
C GLY A 64 -5.75 13.64 5.96
N VAL A 65 -4.98 12.82 5.24
CA VAL A 65 -5.26 11.39 5.10
C VAL A 65 -4.89 10.69 6.41
N ALA A 66 -5.89 10.07 7.06
CA ALA A 66 -5.67 9.29 8.27
C ALA A 66 -4.91 7.99 7.95
N SER A 67 -4.07 7.55 8.88
CA SER A 67 -3.40 6.24 8.79
C SER A 67 -4.43 5.10 8.95
N PRO A 68 -4.19 3.92 8.35
CA PRO A 68 -5.03 2.75 8.57
C PRO A 68 -5.05 2.37 10.06
N THR A 69 -6.21 1.92 10.55
CA THR A 69 -6.37 1.52 11.96
C THR A 69 -5.92 0.08 12.22
N TRP A 70 -5.75 -0.73 11.18
CA TRP A 70 -5.34 -2.12 11.27
C TRP A 70 -4.29 -2.44 10.21
N PRO A 71 -3.23 -3.22 10.51
CA PRO A 71 -2.24 -3.56 9.51
C PRO A 71 -2.81 -4.47 8.41
N PHE A 72 -2.21 -4.42 7.22
CA PHE A 72 -2.54 -5.28 6.08
C PHE A 72 -3.98 -5.15 5.52
N VAL A 73 -4.68 -4.07 5.85
CA VAL A 73 -6.02 -3.77 5.27
C VAL A 73 -5.96 -2.82 4.08
N GLY A 74 -4.76 -2.42 3.66
CA GLY A 74 -4.53 -1.43 2.60
C GLY A 74 -4.85 0.00 3.05
N TRP A 75 -4.13 0.97 2.49
CA TRP A 75 -4.30 2.39 2.85
C TRP A 75 -5.18 3.14 1.86
N GLY A 76 -4.97 2.90 0.57
CA GLY A 76 -5.63 3.63 -0.51
C GLY A 76 -4.88 3.48 -1.82
N PHE A 77 -5.15 4.39 -2.75
CA PHE A 77 -4.52 4.43 -4.07
C PHE A 77 -3.97 5.82 -4.39
N TYR A 78 -2.93 5.87 -5.23
CA TYR A 78 -2.36 7.11 -5.73
C TYR A 78 -3.00 7.47 -7.06
N SER A 79 -3.46 8.72 -7.18
CA SER A 79 -4.04 9.25 -8.42
C SER A 79 -3.66 10.74 -8.60
N PRO A 80 -3.07 11.11 -9.74
CA PRO A 80 -2.55 10.22 -10.78
C PRO A 80 -1.37 9.37 -10.25
N GLY A 81 -1.39 8.06 -10.53
CA GLY A 81 -0.35 7.09 -10.16
C GLY A 81 0.45 6.64 -11.38
N LEU A 82 1.41 7.45 -11.80
CA LEU A 82 2.17 7.26 -13.05
C LEU A 82 3.53 6.58 -12.86
N ALA A 83 3.97 6.37 -11.62
CA ALA A 83 5.27 5.77 -11.31
C ALA A 83 5.12 4.62 -10.31
N CYS A 84 5.89 3.54 -10.52
CA CYS A 84 6.13 2.53 -9.49
C CYS A 84 7.24 2.98 -8.54
N PRO A 85 7.19 2.59 -7.25
CA PRO A 85 8.30 2.76 -6.32
C PRO A 85 9.60 2.12 -6.82
N ALA A 86 10.74 2.59 -6.32
CA ALA A 86 12.05 2.02 -6.63
C ALA A 86 12.10 0.52 -6.28
N GLY A 87 12.64 -0.30 -7.18
CA GLY A 87 12.66 -1.77 -7.06
C GLY A 87 11.36 -2.46 -7.46
N TYR A 88 10.40 -1.73 -8.06
CA TYR A 88 9.17 -2.28 -8.61
C TYR A 88 8.98 -1.81 -10.06
N THR A 89 8.37 -2.67 -10.87
CA THR A 89 7.95 -2.35 -12.24
C THR A 89 6.45 -2.58 -12.42
N THR A 90 5.85 -1.84 -13.34
CA THR A 90 4.49 -2.08 -13.79
C THR A 90 4.37 -3.52 -14.30
N ALA A 91 3.46 -4.28 -13.71
CA ALA A 91 3.25 -5.69 -14.02
C ALA A 91 1.87 -5.97 -14.61
N CYS A 92 0.86 -5.20 -14.22
CA CYS A 92 -0.51 -5.38 -14.70
C CYS A 92 -1.29 -4.07 -14.70
N THR A 93 -2.39 -4.04 -15.46
CA THR A 93 -3.33 -2.93 -15.51
C THR A 93 -4.76 -3.43 -15.30
N ALA A 94 -5.61 -2.59 -14.71
CA ALA A 94 -7.05 -2.82 -14.61
C ALA A 94 -7.76 -1.56 -15.10
N VAL A 95 -8.60 -1.70 -16.12
CA VAL A 95 -9.35 -0.57 -16.71
C VAL A 95 -10.80 -0.63 -16.25
N TYR A 96 -11.38 0.50 -15.89
CA TYR A 96 -12.79 0.58 -15.52
C TYR A 96 -13.71 -0.07 -16.56
N GLY A 97 -14.67 -0.87 -16.11
CA GLY A 97 -15.63 -1.57 -16.96
C GLY A 97 -15.07 -2.79 -17.69
N GLN A 98 -13.78 -3.07 -17.58
CA GLN A 98 -13.17 -4.30 -18.10
C GLN A 98 -12.99 -5.33 -16.98
N ARG A 99 -12.88 -6.61 -17.35
CA ARG A 99 -12.55 -7.68 -16.40
C ARG A 99 -11.02 -7.77 -16.27
N PRO A 100 -10.41 -7.35 -15.15
CA PRO A 100 -8.98 -7.51 -14.94
C PRO A 100 -8.62 -8.99 -14.70
N GLU A 101 -7.36 -9.34 -14.96
CA GLU A 101 -6.79 -10.67 -14.66
C GLU A 101 -6.54 -10.89 -13.16
N TRP A 102 -6.73 -9.85 -12.34
CA TRP A 102 -6.49 -9.84 -10.90
C TRP A 102 -7.59 -9.06 -10.18
N ASN A 103 -7.82 -9.36 -8.90
CA ASN A 103 -8.82 -8.65 -8.11
C ASN A 103 -8.25 -7.35 -7.57
N THR A 104 -8.86 -6.21 -7.91
CA THR A 104 -8.50 -4.92 -7.33
C THR A 104 -9.05 -4.80 -5.91
N GLN A 105 -8.23 -4.26 -5.00
CA GLN A 105 -8.66 -3.98 -3.65
C GLN A 105 -9.69 -2.84 -3.63
N PHE A 106 -9.40 -1.76 -4.36
CA PHE A 106 -10.25 -0.58 -4.45
C PHE A 106 -11.05 -0.58 -5.75
N THR A 107 -12.31 -0.18 -5.66
CA THR A 107 -13.21 -0.12 -6.82
C THR A 107 -12.79 1.03 -7.74
N LEU A 108 -12.63 0.72 -9.03
CA LEU A 108 -12.32 1.72 -10.05
C LEU A 108 -13.53 2.61 -10.35
N VAL A 109 -13.28 3.89 -10.62
CA VAL A 109 -14.30 4.85 -11.09
C VAL A 109 -14.24 5.03 -12.60
N SER A 110 -15.26 5.68 -13.18
CA SER A 110 -15.33 5.88 -14.63
C SER A 110 -14.08 6.59 -15.17
N SER A 111 -13.56 6.07 -16.29
CA SER A 111 -12.32 6.53 -16.94
C SER A 111 -11.03 6.26 -16.17
N GLU A 112 -11.06 5.47 -15.09
CA GLU A 112 -9.86 5.09 -14.34
C GLU A 112 -9.14 3.89 -14.97
N THR A 113 -7.81 3.94 -14.95
CA THR A 113 -6.94 2.77 -15.18
C THR A 113 -6.01 2.65 -13.98
N ALA A 114 -6.11 1.53 -13.26
CA ALA A 114 -5.18 1.18 -12.20
C ALA A 114 -3.99 0.40 -12.75
N VAL A 115 -2.85 0.59 -12.11
CA VAL A 115 -1.59 -0.09 -12.41
C VAL A 115 -1.15 -0.86 -11.17
N GLY A 116 -0.83 -2.15 -11.34
CA GLY A 116 -0.18 -2.95 -10.31
C GLY A 116 1.34 -2.95 -10.51
N CYS A 117 2.07 -2.65 -9.44
CA CYS A 117 3.53 -2.69 -9.41
C CYS A 117 4.01 -3.93 -8.66
N CYS A 118 4.89 -4.73 -9.27
CA CYS A 118 5.50 -5.91 -8.65
C CYS A 118 7.01 -5.69 -8.48
N PRO A 119 7.65 -6.31 -7.46
CA PRO A 119 9.10 -6.28 -7.33
C PRO A 119 9.79 -6.77 -8.60
N THR A 120 10.87 -6.10 -8.98
CA THR A 120 11.83 -6.57 -10.01
C THR A 120 12.81 -7.59 -9.47
#